data_AF-A0AAD4LPB9-F1
#
_entry.id   AF-A0AAD4LPB9-F1
#
_cell.length_a   1.000
_cell.length_b   1.000
_cell.length_c   1.000
_cell.angle_alpha   90.00
_cell.angle_beta   90.00
_cell.angle_gamma   90.00
#
_symmetry.space_group_name_H-M   'P 1'
#
loop_
_entity.id
_entity.type
_entity.pdbx_description
1 polymer ?
#
loop_
_entity_poly.entity_id
_entity_poly.type
_entity_poly.pdbx_seq_one_letter_code
_entity_poly.pdbx_strand_id
1 'polypeptide(L)'
;MQSHPLRYIVLSILAAGLLGSLAMPLAPRWNETKVKHAWHTIPDNWVGLGHPSAGTTIDLHLALKSHDENALIDALYEISDPNHPRYRAYLSKEQVADLVAPHVDTLEFINSWLEHLGIPPSSVSRTLGSWLTLTGVPVSQANDILGASYQLYNYVETNHTVLRTISYSIPEVLHEHVHTIVPTTYFGSPPTEGRKLRVHPNSAVWARAEAGSEESVKALSSRDLKRYVSPSYVRWLYNTLGYRPAAVDRNVIGIAGYGRQYPSPTDLRLVMSGFRTDGEDATFSVVQVQGGGNNPDTPGDEACFDTQYTVAMTYPTTNIFYSTGGAQDTIDPFFYFVTYMLTKEQRIPQTITTSYGGPEFGVPFDYATRVCRLFAELGLRGVSVL
;
A
#
# COMPACT_ATOMS: atom_id res chain seq x y z
N MET A 1 -97.66 -14.90 -24.10
CA MET A 1 -97.53 -14.65 -25.55
C MET A 1 -96.05 -14.47 -25.84
N GLN A 2 -95.48 -15.33 -26.69
CA GLN A 2 -94.24 -15.20 -27.49
C GLN A 2 -92.94 -14.85 -26.72
N SER A 3 -91.76 -15.43 -26.94
CA SER A 3 -91.22 -16.43 -27.86
C SER A 3 -89.78 -16.71 -27.38
N HIS A 4 -89.34 -17.97 -27.38
CA HIS A 4 -87.93 -18.39 -27.27
C HIS A 4 -87.15 -18.11 -28.59
N PRO A 5 -85.84 -18.44 -28.81
CA PRO A 5 -84.80 -19.03 -27.91
C PRO A 5 -83.33 -18.51 -28.11
N LEU A 6 -82.39 -19.16 -27.38
CA LEU A 6 -81.10 -19.74 -27.84
C LEU A 6 -79.78 -18.95 -27.59
N ARG A 7 -78.89 -19.44 -26.70
CA ARG A 7 -77.71 -20.29 -27.01
C ARG A 7 -76.68 -20.41 -25.86
N TYR A 8 -76.35 -21.67 -25.56
CA TYR A 8 -75.11 -22.31 -25.06
C TYR A 8 -74.02 -21.52 -24.34
N ILE A 9 -73.60 -22.01 -23.16
CA ILE A 9 -72.17 -22.14 -22.80
C ILE A 9 -71.92 -23.48 -22.07
N VAL A 10 -70.85 -24.14 -22.50
CA VAL A 10 -70.35 -25.48 -22.21
C VAL A 10 -69.48 -25.49 -20.94
N LEU A 11 -69.57 -26.59 -20.17
CA LEU A 11 -68.65 -26.93 -19.08
C LEU A 11 -67.27 -27.30 -19.62
N SER A 12 -66.18 -26.74 -19.07
CA SER A 12 -64.83 -27.34 -19.12
C SER A 12 -63.98 -26.80 -17.97
N ILE A 13 -63.68 -27.67 -17.00
CA ILE A 13 -62.75 -27.41 -15.90
C ILE A 13 -61.35 -27.76 -16.42
N LEU A 14 -60.48 -26.76 -16.58
CA LEU A 14 -59.05 -26.96 -16.85
C LEU A 14 -58.30 -27.15 -15.52
N ALA A 15 -57.62 -28.29 -15.38
CA ALA A 15 -56.57 -28.47 -14.39
C ALA A 15 -55.29 -27.80 -14.90
N ALA A 16 -54.85 -26.73 -14.23
CA ALA A 16 -53.56 -26.10 -14.48
C ALA A 16 -52.50 -26.71 -13.56
N GLY A 17 -51.55 -27.45 -14.14
CA GLY A 17 -50.35 -27.88 -13.44
C GLY A 17 -49.39 -26.70 -13.24
N LEU A 18 -48.99 -26.45 -11.99
CA LEU A 18 -47.87 -25.57 -11.67
C LEU A 18 -46.55 -26.32 -11.98
N LEU A 19 -45.89 -25.93 -13.06
CA LEU A 19 -44.45 -26.17 -13.23
C LEU A 19 -43.70 -25.06 -12.50
N GLY A 20 -43.42 -25.27 -11.22
CA GLY A 20 -42.43 -24.49 -10.50
C GLY A 20 -41.04 -24.93 -10.92
N SER A 21 -40.37 -24.14 -11.75
CA SER A 21 -38.93 -24.30 -12.00
C SER A 21 -38.16 -23.88 -10.74
N LEU A 22 -37.85 -24.83 -9.88
CA LEU A 22 -36.80 -24.69 -8.88
C LEU A 22 -35.46 -24.66 -9.62
N ALA A 23 -35.03 -23.47 -10.03
CA ALA A 23 -33.64 -23.25 -10.36
C ALA A 23 -32.86 -23.38 -9.03
N MET A 24 -32.33 -24.56 -8.75
CA MET A 24 -31.29 -24.69 -7.73
C MET A 24 -30.10 -23.87 -8.22
N PRO A 25 -29.53 -22.96 -7.42
CA PRO A 25 -28.27 -22.34 -7.79
C PRO A 25 -27.28 -23.49 -8.00
N LEU A 26 -26.67 -23.56 -9.19
CA LEU A 26 -25.64 -24.55 -9.43
C LEU A 26 -24.60 -24.40 -8.33
N ALA A 27 -24.31 -25.50 -7.62
CA ALA A 27 -23.22 -25.51 -6.66
C ALA A 27 -21.96 -24.99 -7.37
N PRO A 28 -21.24 -24.01 -6.78
CA PRO A 28 -20.07 -23.43 -7.41
C PRO A 28 -19.04 -24.51 -7.75
N ARG A 29 -18.56 -24.47 -8.99
CA ARG A 29 -17.59 -25.45 -9.51
C ARG A 29 -16.19 -25.04 -9.07
N TRP A 30 -15.82 -25.39 -7.84
CA TRP A 30 -14.49 -25.11 -7.28
C TRP A 30 -13.33 -25.74 -8.06
N ASN A 31 -13.61 -26.81 -8.82
CA ASN A 31 -12.60 -27.52 -9.60
C ASN A 31 -12.21 -26.82 -10.92
N GLU A 32 -13.00 -25.85 -11.39
CA GLU A 32 -12.71 -25.10 -12.61
C GLU A 32 -11.81 -23.92 -12.26
N THR A 33 -10.49 -24.13 -12.28
CA THR A 33 -9.51 -23.11 -11.90
C THR A 33 -8.95 -22.36 -13.10
N LYS A 34 -8.58 -21.10 -12.86
CA LYS A 34 -7.95 -20.23 -13.84
C LYS A 34 -6.78 -19.49 -13.19
N VAL A 35 -5.69 -19.36 -13.94
CA VAL A 35 -4.49 -18.62 -13.52
C VAL A 35 -4.88 -17.20 -13.18
N LYS A 36 -4.56 -16.78 -11.96
CA LYS A 36 -4.77 -15.41 -11.49
C LYS A 36 -3.55 -14.54 -11.83
N HIS A 37 -2.36 -15.09 -11.67
CA HIS A 37 -1.12 -14.47 -12.13
C HIS A 37 -0.04 -15.52 -12.39
N ALA A 38 0.82 -15.28 -13.38
CA ALA A 38 2.01 -16.08 -13.63
C ALA A 38 3.15 -15.21 -14.20
N TRP A 39 4.36 -15.42 -13.72
CA TRP A 39 5.59 -14.96 -14.39
C TRP A 39 6.07 -16.01 -15.39
N HIS A 40 6.62 -15.56 -16.52
CA HIS A 40 7.25 -16.47 -17.49
C HIS A 40 8.57 -17.05 -16.97
N THR A 41 9.31 -16.27 -16.19
CA THR A 41 10.58 -16.64 -15.56
C THR A 41 10.62 -16.10 -14.14
N ILE A 42 11.57 -16.58 -13.35
CA ILE A 42 11.85 -15.98 -12.03
C ILE A 42 12.21 -14.49 -12.26
N PRO A 43 11.66 -13.55 -11.47
CA PRO A 43 12.02 -12.15 -11.56
C PRO A 43 13.53 -11.92 -11.40
N ASP A 44 14.04 -10.87 -12.04
CA ASP A 44 15.47 -10.54 -12.02
C ASP A 44 16.00 -10.41 -10.58
N ASN A 45 17.29 -10.76 -10.39
CA ASN A 45 18.00 -10.74 -9.11
C ASN A 45 17.47 -11.68 -8.02
N TRP A 46 16.51 -12.56 -8.34
CA TRP A 46 16.07 -13.63 -7.46
C TRP A 46 16.57 -15.00 -7.93
N VAL A 47 17.04 -15.81 -6.99
CA VAL A 47 17.52 -17.18 -7.24
C VAL A 47 16.71 -18.15 -6.41
N GLY A 48 16.21 -19.21 -7.04
CA GLY A 48 15.48 -20.28 -6.35
C GLY A 48 16.41 -21.14 -5.50
N LEU A 49 16.04 -21.33 -4.23
CA LEU A 49 16.72 -22.21 -3.27
C LEU A 49 16.01 -23.57 -3.12
N GLY A 50 14.87 -23.76 -3.78
CA GLY A 50 14.06 -24.97 -3.72
C GLY A 50 12.91 -24.89 -2.70
N HIS A 51 12.32 -26.05 -2.38
CA HIS A 51 11.16 -26.11 -1.50
C HIS A 51 11.53 -25.84 -0.03
N PRO A 52 10.64 -25.20 0.74
CA PRO A 52 10.86 -25.01 2.17
C PRO A 52 10.82 -26.34 2.93
N SER A 53 11.27 -26.35 4.19
CA SER A 53 11.19 -27.53 5.04
C SER A 53 9.74 -27.97 5.27
N ALA A 54 9.53 -29.28 5.45
CA ALA A 54 8.22 -29.82 5.78
C ALA A 54 7.68 -29.18 7.08
N GLY A 55 6.39 -28.81 7.07
CA GLY A 55 5.75 -28.11 8.18
C GLY A 55 5.94 -26.60 8.20
N THR A 56 6.66 -26.01 7.22
CA THR A 56 6.66 -24.55 7.03
C THR A 56 5.23 -24.05 6.80
N THR A 57 4.89 -22.95 7.45
CA THR A 57 3.59 -22.29 7.33
C THR A 57 3.73 -20.90 6.72
N ILE A 58 2.63 -20.37 6.21
CA ILE A 58 2.53 -19.05 5.60
C ILE A 58 1.20 -18.40 5.96
N ASP A 59 1.21 -17.09 6.15
CA ASP A 59 -0.02 -16.31 6.31
C ASP A 59 -0.45 -15.81 4.93
N LEU A 60 -1.69 -16.12 4.53
CA LEU A 60 -2.26 -15.68 3.26
C LEU A 60 -3.28 -14.57 3.49
N HIS A 61 -3.18 -13.52 2.69
CA HIS A 61 -4.03 -12.35 2.75
C HIS A 61 -4.77 -12.19 1.42
N LEU A 62 -6.09 -12.30 1.48
CA LEU A 62 -6.98 -12.23 0.33
C LEU A 62 -7.61 -10.84 0.31
N ALA A 63 -7.29 -10.06 -0.72
CA ALA A 63 -7.97 -8.81 -1.00
C ALA A 63 -9.28 -9.11 -1.71
N LEU A 64 -10.39 -8.66 -1.13
CA LEU A 64 -11.71 -8.74 -1.75
C LEU A 64 -11.95 -7.53 -2.66
N LYS A 65 -12.67 -7.75 -3.75
CA LYS A 65 -13.15 -6.67 -4.62
C LYS A 65 -14.26 -5.89 -3.91
N SER A 66 -14.28 -4.57 -4.09
CA SER A 66 -15.40 -3.74 -3.67
C SER A 66 -16.63 -4.06 -4.51
N HIS A 67 -17.82 -3.84 -3.95
CA HIS A 67 -19.06 -4.00 -4.72
C HIS A 67 -19.09 -3.06 -5.94
N ASP A 68 -18.71 -1.80 -5.74
CA ASP A 68 -18.53 -0.83 -6.82
C ASP A 68 -17.03 -0.61 -7.03
N GLU A 69 -16.51 -1.07 -8.17
CA GLU A 69 -15.07 -1.00 -8.46
C GLU A 69 -14.59 0.43 -8.79
N ASN A 70 -15.52 1.34 -9.17
CA ASN A 70 -15.23 2.70 -9.61
C ASN A 70 -15.52 3.74 -8.53
N ALA A 71 -16.48 3.50 -7.64
CA ALA A 71 -16.92 4.46 -6.61
C ALA A 71 -15.76 5.10 -5.82
N LEU A 72 -14.74 4.30 -5.47
CA LEU A 72 -13.53 4.78 -4.80
C LEU A 72 -12.78 5.85 -5.61
N ILE A 73 -12.56 5.58 -6.89
CA ILE A 73 -11.77 6.43 -7.78
C ILE A 73 -12.58 7.67 -8.20
N ASP A 74 -13.85 7.49 -8.51
CA ASP A 74 -14.76 8.59 -8.84
C ASP A 74 -14.87 9.58 -7.68
N ALA A 75 -15.11 9.09 -6.46
CA ALA A 75 -15.15 9.93 -5.27
C ALA A 75 -13.80 10.65 -5.05
N LEU A 76 -12.66 10.00 -5.31
CA LEU A 76 -11.35 10.62 -5.14
C LEU A 76 -11.15 11.78 -6.12
N TYR A 77 -11.50 11.59 -7.39
CA TYR A 77 -11.42 12.67 -8.39
C TYR A 77 -12.35 13.84 -8.03
N GLU A 78 -13.58 13.55 -7.62
CA GLU A 78 -14.56 14.56 -7.24
C GLU A 78 -14.13 15.43 -6.05
N ILE A 79 -13.42 14.85 -5.06
CA ILE A 79 -12.96 15.63 -3.90
C ILE A 79 -11.60 16.29 -4.11
N SER A 80 -10.85 15.87 -5.14
CA SER A 80 -9.51 16.38 -5.46
C SER A 80 -9.52 17.49 -6.51
N ASP A 81 -10.58 17.59 -7.33
CA ASP A 81 -10.73 18.65 -8.32
C ASP A 81 -11.15 19.98 -7.65
N PRO A 82 -10.34 21.05 -7.70
CA PRO A 82 -10.66 22.35 -7.12
C PRO A 82 -11.91 23.03 -7.72
N ASN A 83 -12.38 22.60 -8.88
CA ASN A 83 -13.58 23.14 -9.53
C ASN A 83 -14.84 22.32 -9.23
N HIS A 84 -14.70 21.14 -8.66
CA HIS A 84 -15.83 20.28 -8.36
C HIS A 84 -16.52 20.71 -7.05
N PRO A 85 -17.87 20.67 -6.94
CA PRO A 85 -18.57 21.09 -5.72
C PRO A 85 -18.19 20.31 -4.46
N ARG A 86 -17.64 19.09 -4.62
CA ARG A 86 -17.17 18.25 -3.52
C ARG A 86 -15.69 18.44 -3.17
N TYR A 87 -15.00 19.44 -3.75
CA TYR A 87 -13.59 19.69 -3.43
C TYR A 87 -13.35 19.76 -1.91
N ARG A 88 -12.39 18.98 -1.41
CA ARG A 88 -12.06 18.83 0.03
C ARG A 88 -13.18 18.28 0.92
N ALA A 89 -14.22 17.68 0.34
CA ALA A 89 -15.23 16.93 1.08
C ALA A 89 -14.70 15.54 1.47
N TYR A 90 -13.63 15.52 2.27
CA TYR A 90 -12.97 14.31 2.74
C TYR A 90 -13.92 13.43 3.55
N LEU A 91 -13.71 12.12 3.48
CA LEU A 91 -14.55 11.10 4.09
C LEU A 91 -13.99 10.62 5.44
N SER A 92 -14.89 10.20 6.33
CA SER A 92 -14.52 9.47 7.55
C SER A 92 -14.00 8.07 7.22
N LYS A 93 -13.40 7.40 8.21
CA LYS A 93 -12.96 6.01 8.09
C LYS A 93 -14.12 5.09 7.71
N GLU A 94 -15.28 5.29 8.34
CA GLU A 94 -16.50 4.49 8.15
C GLU A 94 -17.06 4.72 6.75
N GLN A 95 -17.14 5.97 6.30
CA GLN A 95 -17.60 6.30 4.96
C GLN A 95 -16.71 5.69 3.87
N VAL A 96 -15.38 5.68 4.06
CA VAL A 96 -14.46 4.98 3.15
C VAL A 96 -14.67 3.47 3.20
N ALA A 97 -14.81 2.90 4.40
CA ALA A 97 -15.04 1.46 4.57
C ALA A 97 -16.33 0.98 3.90
N ASP A 98 -17.40 1.77 3.98
CA ASP A 98 -18.67 1.51 3.30
C ASP A 98 -18.51 1.59 1.77
N LEU A 99 -17.77 2.58 1.28
CA LEU A 99 -17.52 2.79 -0.15
C LEU A 99 -16.76 1.60 -0.78
N VAL A 100 -15.82 1.01 -0.04
CA VAL A 100 -14.97 -0.10 -0.53
C VAL A 100 -15.43 -1.47 -0.04
N ALA A 101 -16.61 -1.56 0.58
CA ALA A 101 -17.12 -2.81 1.09
C ALA A 101 -17.35 -3.82 -0.05
N PRO A 102 -17.00 -5.11 0.13
CA PRO A 102 -17.35 -6.14 -0.84
C PRO A 102 -18.86 -6.37 -0.88
N HIS A 103 -19.36 -6.95 -1.97
CA HIS A 103 -20.75 -7.39 -2.03
C HIS A 103 -21.04 -8.42 -0.92
N VAL A 104 -22.24 -8.41 -0.32
CA VAL A 104 -22.58 -9.31 0.80
C VAL A 104 -22.37 -10.78 0.44
N ASP A 105 -22.76 -11.17 -0.78
CA ASP A 105 -22.57 -12.53 -1.29
C ASP A 105 -21.10 -12.93 -1.45
N THR A 106 -20.17 -11.97 -1.61
CA THR A 106 -18.74 -12.26 -1.75
C THR A 106 -18.21 -12.98 -0.51
N LEU A 107 -18.61 -12.55 0.68
CA LEU A 107 -18.15 -13.17 1.92
C LEU A 107 -18.71 -14.59 2.09
N GLU A 108 -19.99 -14.78 1.80
CA GLU A 108 -20.62 -16.11 1.83
C GLU A 108 -19.94 -17.06 0.85
N PHE A 109 -19.66 -16.59 -0.37
CA PHE A 109 -19.06 -17.37 -1.42
C PHE A 109 -17.60 -17.76 -1.11
N ILE A 110 -16.81 -16.80 -0.59
CA ILE A 110 -15.44 -17.08 -0.15
C ILE A 110 -15.43 -18.05 1.03
N ASN A 111 -16.29 -17.86 2.02
CA ASN A 111 -16.36 -18.79 3.16
C ASN A 111 -16.73 -20.21 2.70
N SER A 112 -17.68 -20.36 1.76
CA SER A 112 -18.02 -21.66 1.19
C SER A 112 -16.85 -22.33 0.47
N TRP A 113 -16.04 -21.55 -0.27
CA TRP A 113 -14.82 -22.05 -0.89
C TRP A 113 -13.77 -22.49 0.14
N LEU A 114 -13.53 -21.68 1.17
CA LEU A 114 -12.57 -21.99 2.23
C LEU A 114 -13.00 -23.24 3.03
N GLU A 115 -14.29 -23.38 3.33
CA GLU A 115 -14.85 -24.58 3.97
C GLU A 115 -14.68 -25.83 3.10
N HIS A 116 -14.89 -25.72 1.79
CA HIS A 116 -14.66 -26.82 0.84
C HIS A 116 -13.19 -27.31 0.87
N LEU A 117 -12.25 -26.41 1.13
CA LEU A 117 -10.82 -26.69 1.27
C LEU A 117 -10.42 -27.16 2.68
N GLY A 118 -11.38 -27.32 3.58
CA GLY A 118 -11.15 -27.74 4.97
C GLY A 118 -10.54 -26.64 5.85
N ILE A 119 -10.62 -25.37 5.43
CA ILE A 119 -10.16 -24.22 6.23
C ILE A 119 -11.33 -23.75 7.10
N PRO A 120 -11.25 -23.91 8.44
CA PRO A 120 -12.36 -23.56 9.30
C PRO A 120 -12.53 -22.03 9.35
N PRO A 121 -13.77 -21.50 9.42
CA PRO A 121 -14.01 -20.06 9.55
C PRO A 121 -13.26 -19.40 10.72
N SER A 122 -12.99 -20.15 11.79
CA SER A 122 -12.23 -19.67 12.95
C SER A 122 -10.76 -19.35 12.65
N SER A 123 -10.21 -19.85 11.55
CA SER A 123 -8.84 -19.57 11.09
C SER A 123 -8.75 -18.36 10.16
N VAL A 124 -9.91 -17.79 9.80
CA VAL A 124 -10.03 -16.62 8.94
C VAL A 124 -10.34 -15.41 9.81
N SER A 125 -9.46 -14.41 9.77
CA SER A 125 -9.72 -13.13 10.42
C SER A 125 -9.95 -12.05 9.36
N ARG A 126 -10.97 -11.21 9.58
CA ARG A 126 -11.18 -10.05 8.72
C ARG A 126 -10.26 -8.93 9.20
N THR A 127 -9.31 -8.55 8.36
CA THR A 127 -8.41 -7.45 8.61
C THR A 127 -8.85 -6.29 7.70
N LEU A 128 -9.09 -5.10 8.26
CA LEU A 128 -9.28 -3.87 7.46
C LEU A 128 -10.43 -3.91 6.42
N GLY A 129 -11.60 -4.44 6.78
CA GLY A 129 -12.84 -4.39 5.98
C GLY A 129 -12.85 -5.20 4.68
N SER A 130 -11.80 -5.13 3.87
CA SER A 130 -11.71 -5.74 2.54
C SER A 130 -10.57 -6.76 2.43
N TRP A 131 -9.94 -7.15 3.55
CA TRP A 131 -8.97 -8.26 3.58
C TRP A 131 -9.44 -9.40 4.49
N LEU A 132 -9.18 -10.61 4.05
CA LEU A 132 -9.26 -11.82 4.86
C LEU A 132 -7.84 -12.36 5.05
N THR A 133 -7.48 -12.66 6.29
CA THR A 133 -6.19 -13.22 6.65
C THR A 133 -6.38 -14.64 7.14
N LEU A 134 -5.70 -15.60 6.50
CA LEU A 134 -5.59 -16.99 6.88
C LEU A 134 -4.22 -17.17 7.51
N THR A 135 -4.17 -17.43 8.80
CA THR A 135 -2.92 -17.51 9.56
C THR A 135 -2.43 -18.94 9.67
N GLY A 136 -1.12 -19.15 9.51
CA GLY A 136 -0.45 -20.42 9.77
C GLY A 136 -0.81 -21.53 8.79
N VAL A 137 -1.13 -21.19 7.53
CA VAL A 137 -1.48 -22.18 6.50
C VAL A 137 -0.24 -23.00 6.14
N PRO A 138 -0.26 -24.34 6.24
CA PRO A 138 0.85 -25.17 5.77
C PRO A 138 1.13 -24.91 4.29
N VAL A 139 2.41 -24.80 3.91
CA VAL A 139 2.77 -24.49 2.51
C VAL A 139 2.26 -25.55 1.53
N SER A 140 2.18 -26.82 1.95
CA SER A 140 1.56 -27.88 1.15
C SER A 140 0.09 -27.60 0.86
N GLN A 141 -0.66 -27.16 1.88
CA GLN A 141 -2.06 -26.80 1.72
C GLN A 141 -2.21 -25.53 0.87
N ALA A 142 -1.32 -24.53 1.04
CA ALA A 142 -1.31 -23.34 0.19
C ALA A 142 -1.07 -23.66 -1.30
N ASN A 143 -0.19 -24.62 -1.59
CA ASN A 143 0.01 -25.13 -2.96
C ASN A 143 -1.28 -25.74 -3.53
N ASP A 144 -1.99 -26.54 -2.74
CA ASP A 144 -3.24 -27.20 -3.15
C ASP A 144 -4.36 -26.17 -3.39
N ILE A 145 -4.53 -25.21 -2.47
CA ILE A 145 -5.56 -24.16 -2.53
C ILE A 145 -5.38 -23.27 -3.76
N LEU A 146 -4.13 -22.91 -4.05
CA LEU A 146 -3.78 -21.90 -5.05
C LEU A 146 -3.25 -22.48 -6.35
N GLY A 147 -3.26 -23.81 -6.53
CA GLY A 147 -2.63 -24.46 -7.69
C GLY A 147 -1.21 -23.95 -7.94
N ALA A 148 -0.44 -23.79 -6.86
CA ALA A 148 0.83 -23.09 -6.81
C ALA A 148 1.99 -24.05 -6.49
N SER A 149 3.21 -23.54 -6.63
CA SER A 149 4.42 -24.24 -6.17
C SER A 149 5.31 -23.24 -5.44
N TYR A 150 5.12 -23.11 -4.13
CA TYR A 150 5.94 -22.26 -3.29
C TYR A 150 7.38 -22.80 -3.14
N GLN A 151 8.33 -21.88 -3.21
CA GLN A 151 9.75 -22.10 -3.06
C GLN A 151 10.39 -20.94 -2.27
N LEU A 152 11.55 -21.21 -1.68
CA LEU A 152 12.41 -20.18 -1.12
C LEU A 152 13.19 -19.52 -2.26
N TYR A 153 13.25 -18.19 -2.24
CA TYR A 153 14.01 -17.38 -3.18
C TYR A 153 14.92 -16.43 -2.43
N ASN A 154 16.14 -16.27 -2.92
CA ASN A 154 17.14 -15.38 -2.35
C ASN A 154 17.40 -14.18 -3.28
N TYR A 155 17.41 -12.98 -2.72
CA TYR A 155 17.81 -11.76 -3.42
C TYR A 155 19.33 -11.64 -3.42
N VAL A 156 19.93 -11.59 -4.62
CA VAL A 156 21.38 -11.75 -4.82
C VAL A 156 22.22 -10.73 -4.07
N GLU A 157 21.77 -9.47 -3.96
CA GLU A 157 22.61 -8.39 -3.39
C GLU A 157 22.60 -8.37 -1.86
N THR A 158 21.45 -8.64 -1.24
CA THR A 158 21.26 -8.48 0.22
C THR A 158 21.17 -9.81 0.96
N ASN A 159 21.20 -10.93 0.23
CA ASN A 159 21.00 -12.28 0.75
C ASN A 159 19.66 -12.45 1.49
N HIS A 160 18.67 -11.60 1.16
CA HIS A 160 17.33 -11.64 1.74
C HIS A 160 16.55 -12.80 1.16
N THR A 161 15.86 -13.58 2.00
CA THR A 161 15.14 -14.78 1.56
C THR A 161 13.65 -14.64 1.77
N VAL A 162 12.86 -15.00 0.75
CA VAL A 162 11.40 -14.95 0.76
C VAL A 162 10.79 -16.28 0.31
N LEU A 163 9.60 -16.58 0.80
CA LEU A 163 8.80 -17.72 0.37
C LEU A 163 7.75 -17.25 -0.65
N ARG A 164 7.89 -17.62 -1.92
CA ARG A 164 7.05 -17.14 -3.02
C ARG A 164 6.74 -18.24 -4.02
N THR A 165 5.89 -17.94 -4.99
CA THR A 165 5.65 -18.79 -6.15
C THR A 165 5.64 -17.92 -7.41
N ILE A 166 5.96 -18.48 -8.58
CA ILE A 166 5.92 -17.71 -9.84
C ILE A 166 4.54 -17.71 -10.49
N SER A 167 3.63 -18.60 -10.10
CA SER A 167 2.26 -18.65 -10.60
C SER A 167 1.28 -19.17 -9.55
N TYR A 168 0.04 -18.72 -9.65
CA TYR A 168 -1.07 -19.27 -8.88
C TYR A 168 -2.40 -19.14 -9.62
N SER A 169 -3.34 -19.99 -9.25
CA SER A 169 -4.68 -20.11 -9.80
C SER A 169 -5.71 -20.13 -8.68
N ILE A 170 -6.93 -19.73 -9.00
CA ILE A 170 -8.10 -19.86 -8.12
C ILE A 170 -9.29 -20.33 -8.98
N PRO A 171 -10.36 -20.89 -8.38
CA PRO A 171 -11.60 -21.15 -9.11
C PRO A 171 -12.02 -19.94 -9.94
N GLU A 172 -12.42 -20.14 -11.20
CA GLU A 172 -12.75 -19.07 -12.15
C GLU A 172 -13.80 -18.12 -11.58
N VAL A 173 -14.81 -18.67 -10.91
CA VAL A 173 -15.88 -17.94 -10.23
C VAL A 173 -15.36 -16.95 -9.17
N LEU A 174 -14.18 -17.18 -8.57
CA LEU A 174 -13.61 -16.28 -7.56
C LEU A 174 -12.86 -15.08 -8.16
N HIS A 175 -12.64 -15.04 -9.48
CA HIS A 175 -11.94 -13.90 -10.09
C HIS A 175 -12.75 -12.59 -9.98
N GLU A 176 -14.07 -12.69 -9.87
CA GLU A 176 -14.99 -11.55 -9.66
C GLU A 176 -15.07 -11.11 -8.19
N HIS A 177 -14.57 -11.92 -7.26
CA HIS A 177 -14.66 -11.69 -5.82
C HIS A 177 -13.31 -11.34 -5.18
N VAL A 178 -12.23 -11.92 -5.69
CA VAL A 178 -10.87 -11.77 -5.17
C VAL A 178 -10.07 -10.87 -6.10
N HIS A 179 -9.55 -9.78 -5.54
CA HIS A 179 -8.65 -8.88 -6.25
C HIS A 179 -7.26 -9.51 -6.37
N THR A 180 -6.65 -9.90 -5.25
CA THR A 180 -5.34 -10.56 -5.22
C THR A 180 -5.17 -11.38 -3.95
N ILE A 181 -4.24 -12.33 -3.95
CA ILE A 181 -3.83 -13.11 -2.79
C ILE A 181 -2.33 -12.93 -2.58
N VAL A 182 -1.91 -12.56 -1.37
CA VAL A 182 -0.49 -12.35 -1.04
C VAL A 182 -0.09 -13.04 0.26
N PRO A 183 1.19 -13.45 0.41
CA PRO A 183 2.21 -13.49 -0.64
C PRO A 183 1.98 -14.59 -1.66
N THR A 184 2.15 -14.26 -2.94
CA THR A 184 2.16 -15.24 -4.05
C THR A 184 3.30 -14.88 -5.01
N THR A 185 3.01 -14.09 -6.03
CA THR A 185 3.89 -13.76 -7.15
C THR A 185 4.58 -12.41 -7.02
N TYR A 186 4.29 -11.65 -5.97
CA TYR A 186 5.04 -10.43 -5.67
C TYR A 186 6.23 -10.74 -4.77
N PHE A 187 7.45 -10.57 -5.29
CA PHE A 187 8.68 -10.93 -4.57
C PHE A 187 9.17 -9.84 -3.62
N GLY A 188 8.54 -8.65 -3.64
CA GLY A 188 8.96 -7.50 -2.85
C GLY A 188 9.87 -6.57 -3.63
N SER A 189 10.00 -5.33 -3.15
CA SER A 189 11.05 -4.42 -3.60
C SER A 189 12.35 -4.74 -2.86
N PRO A 190 13.51 -4.66 -3.54
CA PRO A 190 14.78 -4.87 -2.86
C PRO A 190 14.90 -3.90 -1.69
N PRO A 191 15.54 -4.29 -0.57
CA PRO A 191 15.88 -3.32 0.47
C PRO A 191 16.65 -2.19 -0.21
N THR A 192 16.15 -0.97 -0.12
CA THR A 192 16.93 0.20 -0.50
C THR A 192 18.08 0.30 0.47
N GLU A 193 19.18 -0.41 0.20
CA GLU A 193 20.49 0.07 0.62
C GLU A 193 20.61 1.42 -0.06
N GLY A 194 20.44 2.49 0.73
CA GLY A 194 20.49 3.87 0.27
C GLY A 194 21.60 3.98 -0.76
N ARG A 195 21.21 4.38 -1.98
CA ARG A 195 22.12 4.49 -3.13
C ARG A 195 23.35 5.19 -2.58
N LYS A 196 24.47 4.46 -2.41
CA LYS A 196 25.67 5.03 -1.78
C LYS A 196 25.90 6.36 -2.45
N LEU A 197 25.85 7.46 -1.70
CA LEU A 197 26.06 8.79 -2.24
C LEU A 197 27.31 8.70 -3.11
N ARG A 198 27.13 8.80 -4.43
CA ARG A 198 28.26 8.96 -5.33
C ARG A 198 28.80 10.34 -5.02
N VAL A 199 29.71 10.40 -4.06
CA VAL A 199 30.58 11.55 -3.87
C VAL A 199 31.38 11.62 -5.15
N HIS A 200 30.89 12.37 -6.13
CA HIS A 200 31.69 12.74 -7.29
C HIS A 200 32.83 13.61 -6.75
N PRO A 201 34.10 13.14 -6.77
CA PRO A 201 35.22 13.99 -6.43
C PRO A 201 35.44 14.90 -7.63
N ASN A 202 34.64 15.95 -7.77
CA ASN A 202 34.76 16.91 -8.86
C ASN A 202 35.94 17.87 -8.60
N SER A 203 37.17 17.36 -8.69
CA SER A 203 38.36 18.20 -8.85
C SER A 203 38.65 18.52 -10.32
N ALA A 204 38.17 17.70 -11.26
CA ALA A 204 38.57 17.81 -12.68
C ALA A 204 37.59 18.59 -13.58
N VAL A 205 36.29 18.65 -13.24
CA VAL A 205 35.28 19.30 -14.11
C VAL A 205 35.37 20.83 -14.00
N TRP A 206 35.70 21.38 -12.83
CA TRP A 206 35.74 22.83 -12.60
C TRP A 206 37.04 23.52 -13.02
N ALA A 207 38.15 22.78 -13.13
CA ALA A 207 39.39 23.30 -13.73
C ALA A 207 39.20 23.72 -15.20
N ARG A 208 38.16 23.22 -15.86
CA ARG A 208 37.84 23.52 -17.27
C ARG A 208 36.83 24.65 -17.44
N ALA A 209 36.07 24.98 -16.39
CA ALA A 209 35.10 26.08 -16.39
C ALA A 209 35.75 27.44 -16.02
N GLU A 210 36.84 27.43 -15.24
CA GLU A 210 37.61 28.64 -14.91
C GLU A 210 38.43 29.21 -16.08
N ALA A 211 38.52 28.51 -17.21
CA ALA A 211 39.26 28.96 -18.40
C ALA A 211 38.42 29.76 -19.41
N GLY A 212 37.13 30.01 -19.15
CA GLY A 212 36.20 30.59 -20.14
C GLY A 212 35.49 31.86 -19.68
N SER A 213 36.11 33.01 -19.99
CA SER A 213 35.54 34.36 -20.28
C SER A 213 34.48 35.01 -19.36
N GLU A 214 34.77 36.27 -19.01
CA GLU A 214 34.22 37.10 -17.92
C GLU A 214 32.84 37.78 -18.08
N GLU A 215 32.05 37.59 -19.13
CA GLU A 215 30.85 38.43 -19.33
C GLU A 215 29.54 37.65 -19.34
N SER A 216 28.95 37.44 -18.15
CA SER A 216 27.49 37.38 -17.87
C SER A 216 27.08 36.82 -16.49
N VAL A 217 27.92 36.93 -15.45
CA VAL A 217 27.57 36.47 -14.08
C VAL A 217 27.36 37.66 -13.14
N LYS A 218 26.28 38.43 -13.33
CA LYS A 218 25.89 39.53 -12.41
C LYS A 218 24.63 39.26 -11.59
N ALA A 219 24.19 38.00 -11.47
CA ALA A 219 23.06 37.59 -10.62
C ALA A 219 23.35 36.40 -9.68
N LEU A 220 24.57 35.86 -9.67
CA LEU A 220 25.00 34.81 -8.72
C LEU A 220 26.19 35.33 -7.92
N SER A 221 25.94 36.27 -6.99
CA SER A 221 26.98 36.74 -6.09
C SER A 221 27.34 35.64 -5.09
N SER A 222 28.38 34.87 -5.41
CA SER A 222 29.48 34.43 -4.53
C SER A 222 29.20 33.88 -3.11
N ARG A 223 27.97 33.45 -2.77
CA ARG A 223 27.67 32.75 -1.50
C ARG A 223 27.22 31.29 -1.63
N ASP A 224 26.96 30.80 -2.85
CA ASP A 224 26.29 29.51 -3.09
C ASP A 224 27.02 28.58 -4.08
N LEU A 225 28.30 28.29 -3.82
CA LEU A 225 28.90 27.02 -4.23
C LEU A 225 29.33 26.22 -2.99
N LYS A 226 28.52 26.29 -1.93
CA LYS A 226 28.75 25.45 -0.75
C LYS A 226 28.45 24.00 -1.10
N ARG A 227 29.47 23.20 -0.87
CA ARG A 227 29.68 21.76 -1.13
C ARG A 227 28.55 20.81 -0.68
N TYR A 228 27.47 21.30 -0.06
CA TYR A 228 26.39 20.53 0.55
C TYR A 228 25.05 21.26 0.42
N VAL A 229 24.01 20.55 0.00
CA VAL A 229 22.62 21.01 0.11
C VAL A 229 22.27 20.94 1.60
N SER A 230 21.89 22.05 2.23
CA SER A 230 21.47 22.10 3.65
C SER A 230 20.00 22.50 3.76
N PRO A 231 19.32 22.23 4.89
CA PRO A 231 17.95 22.71 5.09
C PRO A 231 17.81 24.23 4.93
N SER A 232 18.76 25.02 5.45
CA SER A 232 18.78 26.48 5.27
C SER A 232 18.87 26.91 3.80
N TYR A 233 19.69 26.21 3.00
CA TYR A 233 19.80 26.45 1.57
C TYR A 233 18.52 26.09 0.83
N VAL A 234 17.92 24.93 1.11
CA VAL A 234 16.65 24.50 0.50
C VAL A 234 15.53 25.51 0.82
N ARG A 235 15.46 25.98 2.06
CA ARG A 235 14.50 27.02 2.46
C ARG A 235 14.72 28.35 1.78
N TRP A 236 15.98 28.74 1.57
CA TRP A 236 16.30 29.92 0.78
C TRP A 236 15.86 29.75 -0.67
N LEU A 237 16.24 28.62 -1.29
CA LEU A 237 15.97 28.30 -2.69
C LEU A 237 14.46 28.32 -3.00
N TYR A 238 13.64 27.76 -2.11
CA TYR A 238 12.18 27.74 -2.25
C TYR A 238 11.47 28.92 -1.55
N ASN A 239 12.21 29.95 -1.14
CA ASN A 239 11.68 31.17 -0.54
C ASN A 239 10.79 30.95 0.72
N THR A 240 11.17 29.99 1.57
CA THR A 240 10.47 29.64 2.81
C THR A 240 11.22 30.03 4.09
N LEU A 241 12.34 30.75 3.99
CA LEU A 241 13.11 31.20 5.17
C LEU A 241 12.25 31.98 6.18
N GLY A 242 11.38 32.87 5.69
CA GLY A 242 10.47 33.67 6.51
C GLY A 242 9.07 33.06 6.70
N TYR A 243 8.81 31.89 6.13
CA TYR A 243 7.51 31.23 6.28
C TYR A 243 7.32 30.77 7.73
N ARG A 244 6.15 31.06 8.29
CA ARG A 244 5.72 30.61 9.62
C ARG A 244 4.51 29.70 9.45
N PRO A 245 4.60 28.41 9.82
CA PRO A 245 3.45 27.52 9.78
C PRO A 245 2.28 28.06 10.62
N ALA A 246 1.07 28.06 10.06
CA ALA A 246 -0.09 28.71 10.67
C ALA A 246 -0.93 27.80 11.59
N ALA A 247 -0.96 26.49 11.32
CA ALA A 247 -1.84 25.53 12.00
C ALA A 247 -1.03 24.46 12.74
N VAL A 248 -0.05 24.89 13.53
CA VAL A 248 0.91 24.01 14.23
C VAL A 248 0.27 23.11 15.29
N ASP A 249 -0.92 23.49 15.77
CA ASP A 249 -1.77 22.74 16.70
C ASP A 249 -2.62 21.65 16.02
N ARG A 250 -2.66 21.63 14.68
CA ARG A 250 -3.51 20.72 13.89
C ARG A 250 -2.72 19.89 12.88
N ASN A 251 -1.73 20.51 12.23
CA ASN A 251 -0.96 19.89 11.17
C ASN A 251 0.03 18.88 11.74
N VAL A 252 0.07 17.71 11.13
CA VAL A 252 1.00 16.64 11.44
C VAL A 252 1.60 16.11 10.15
N ILE A 253 2.92 15.96 10.14
CA ILE A 253 3.67 15.33 9.06
C ILE A 253 4.10 13.93 9.51
N GLY A 254 3.77 12.92 8.70
CA GLY A 254 4.23 11.54 8.88
C GLY A 254 5.46 11.29 8.01
N ILE A 255 6.47 10.63 8.57
CA ILE A 255 7.65 10.17 7.86
C ILE A 255 7.63 8.65 7.88
N ALA A 256 7.52 8.00 6.73
CA ALA A 256 7.39 6.56 6.65
C ALA A 256 8.77 5.89 6.51
N GLY A 257 9.13 5.03 7.47
CA GLY A 257 10.40 4.31 7.47
C GLY A 257 10.20 2.80 7.36
N TYR A 258 10.90 2.15 6.43
CA TYR A 258 10.75 0.71 6.14
C TYR A 258 12.04 -0.11 6.29
N GLY A 259 13.21 0.56 6.26
CA GLY A 259 14.51 -0.09 6.13
C GLY A 259 15.13 -0.65 7.42
N ARG A 260 14.36 -0.79 8.51
CA ARG A 260 14.88 -1.10 9.87
C ARG A 260 16.02 -0.15 10.30
N GLN A 261 15.94 1.09 9.82
CA GLN A 261 16.78 2.21 10.23
C GLN A 261 15.99 3.11 11.17
N TYR A 262 16.70 3.76 12.08
CA TYR A 262 16.08 4.55 13.14
C TYR A 262 16.65 5.97 13.15
N PRO A 263 15.80 7.00 13.31
CA PRO A 263 16.27 8.37 13.44
C PRO A 263 16.86 8.61 14.84
N SER A 264 17.85 9.50 14.92
CA SER A 264 18.48 9.91 16.19
C SER A 264 18.04 11.32 16.59
N PRO A 265 17.44 11.50 17.80
CA PRO A 265 17.18 12.83 18.36
C PRO A 265 18.46 13.65 18.58
N THR A 266 19.58 12.99 18.87
CA THR A 266 20.89 13.64 19.02
C THR A 266 21.36 14.24 17.70
N ASP A 267 21.25 13.48 16.61
CA ASP A 267 21.65 13.93 15.27
C ASP A 267 20.74 15.04 14.77
N LEU A 268 19.43 14.93 15.03
CA LEU A 268 18.49 16.03 14.72
C LEU A 268 18.91 17.33 15.40
N ARG A 269 19.27 17.29 16.70
CA ARG A 269 19.71 18.48 17.42
C ARG A 269 20.91 19.14 16.76
N LEU A 270 21.89 18.35 16.31
CA LEU A 270 23.07 18.86 15.60
C LEU A 270 22.68 19.56 14.28
N VAL A 271 21.76 18.98 13.51
CA VAL A 271 21.25 19.60 12.27
C VAL A 271 20.50 20.89 12.56
N MET A 272 19.63 20.90 13.57
CA MET A 272 18.83 22.09 13.92
C MET A 272 19.73 23.22 14.43
N SER A 273 20.67 22.96 15.34
CA SER A 273 21.64 23.97 15.80
C SER A 273 22.54 24.50 14.67
N GLY A 274 22.85 23.68 13.65
CA GLY A 274 23.69 24.11 12.53
C GLY A 274 22.94 24.87 11.43
N PHE A 275 21.69 24.50 11.15
CA PHE A 275 20.98 24.91 9.93
C PHE A 275 19.58 25.47 10.16
N ARG A 276 19.06 25.43 11.39
CA ARG A 276 17.74 25.95 11.76
C ARG A 276 17.72 26.42 13.23
N THR A 277 18.56 27.42 13.52
CA THR A 277 18.84 27.93 14.87
C THR A 277 17.64 28.53 15.61
N ASP A 278 16.56 28.87 14.91
CA ASP A 278 15.28 29.28 15.50
C ASP A 278 14.37 28.10 15.88
N GLY A 279 14.88 26.86 15.79
CA GLY A 279 14.17 25.63 16.17
C GLY A 279 15.09 24.59 16.81
N GLU A 280 16.05 25.01 17.64
CA GLU A 280 16.96 24.09 18.36
C GLU A 280 16.23 23.13 19.31
N ASP A 281 15.00 23.47 19.72
CA ASP A 281 14.12 22.65 20.54
C ASP A 281 13.27 21.66 19.74
N ALA A 282 13.43 21.61 18.41
CA ALA A 282 12.66 20.73 17.56
C ALA A 282 12.84 19.26 17.93
N THR A 283 11.75 18.52 17.74
CA THR A 283 11.67 17.10 18.09
C THR A 283 10.74 16.37 17.14
N PHE A 284 10.73 15.05 17.26
CA PHE A 284 9.82 14.14 16.58
C PHE A 284 9.45 13.01 17.52
N SER A 285 8.36 12.31 17.22
CA SER A 285 7.98 11.08 17.90
C SER A 285 8.15 9.87 16.98
N VAL A 286 8.32 8.68 17.56
CA VAL A 286 8.43 7.42 16.82
C VAL A 286 7.21 6.56 17.12
N VAL A 287 6.57 6.03 16.08
CA VAL A 287 5.50 5.04 16.17
C VAL A 287 5.97 3.76 15.49
N GLN A 288 5.94 2.64 16.22
CA GLN A 288 6.28 1.33 15.70
C GLN A 288 5.05 0.67 15.08
N VAL A 289 5.15 0.26 13.82
CA VAL A 289 4.10 -0.40 13.03
C VAL A 289 4.56 -1.81 12.70
N GLN A 290 3.71 -2.82 12.92
CA GLN A 290 3.98 -4.22 12.57
C GLN A 290 5.36 -4.73 13.03
N GLY A 291 5.69 -4.50 14.31
CA GLY A 291 6.96 -4.94 14.90
C GLY A 291 8.19 -4.13 14.46
N GLY A 292 8.01 -2.94 13.86
CA GLY A 292 9.11 -2.02 13.58
C GLY A 292 9.90 -1.69 14.85
N GLY A 293 11.21 -1.52 14.73
CA GLY A 293 12.08 -1.24 15.87
C GLY A 293 12.18 0.24 16.23
N ASN A 294 12.97 0.55 17.25
CA ASN A 294 13.42 1.90 17.55
C ASN A 294 14.73 1.83 18.32
N ASN A 295 15.86 2.06 17.66
CA ASN A 295 17.17 2.10 18.29
C ASN A 295 17.93 3.38 17.90
N PRO A 296 17.69 4.50 18.61
CA PRO A 296 18.30 5.79 18.29
C PRO A 296 19.82 5.83 18.55
N ASP A 297 20.37 4.88 19.30
CA ASP A 297 21.82 4.76 19.55
C ASP A 297 22.56 4.10 18.37
N THR A 298 21.83 3.54 17.41
CA THR A 298 22.37 3.00 16.16
C THR A 298 21.55 3.57 14.99
N PRO A 299 21.72 4.88 14.70
CA PRO A 299 20.95 5.53 13.66
C PRO A 299 21.29 4.98 12.27
N GLY A 300 20.33 5.09 11.35
CA GLY A 300 20.54 4.78 9.94
C GLY A 300 20.42 6.02 9.06
N ASP A 301 21.23 6.07 8.00
CA ASP A 301 21.36 7.23 7.11
C ASP A 301 20.01 7.72 6.55
N GLU A 302 19.16 6.82 6.03
CA GLU A 302 17.88 7.16 5.40
C GLU A 302 16.89 7.70 6.44
N ALA A 303 16.73 6.98 7.55
CA ALA A 303 15.80 7.37 8.61
C ALA A 303 16.20 8.72 9.23
N CYS A 304 17.51 8.95 9.42
CA CYS A 304 18.04 10.23 9.85
C CYS A 304 17.82 11.32 8.79
N PHE A 305 18.15 11.07 7.52
CA PHE A 305 18.01 12.05 6.45
C PHE A 305 16.57 12.51 6.29
N ASP A 306 15.63 11.58 6.12
CA ASP A 306 14.20 11.85 5.98
C ASP A 306 13.67 12.66 7.17
N THR A 307 14.02 12.25 8.39
CA THR A 307 13.54 12.92 9.60
C THR A 307 14.15 14.31 9.77
N GLN A 308 15.46 14.45 9.59
CA GLN A 308 16.17 15.71 9.79
C GLN A 308 15.73 16.78 8.79
N TYR A 309 15.61 16.42 7.51
CA TYR A 309 15.12 17.35 6.51
C TYR A 309 13.66 17.70 6.72
N THR A 310 12.80 16.71 6.97
CA THR A 310 11.38 16.98 7.17
C THR A 310 11.15 17.92 8.36
N VAL A 311 11.79 17.64 9.51
CA VAL A 311 11.68 18.48 10.70
C VAL A 311 12.22 19.90 10.44
N ALA A 312 13.40 20.03 9.84
CA ALA A 312 14.00 21.35 9.58
C ALA A 312 13.18 22.21 8.59
N MET A 313 12.50 21.56 7.63
CA MET A 313 11.65 22.23 6.65
C MET A 313 10.28 22.61 7.19
N THR A 314 9.75 21.86 8.16
CA THR A 314 8.36 21.99 8.64
C THR A 314 8.21 22.56 10.04
N TYR A 315 9.31 22.79 10.76
CA TYR A 315 9.30 23.36 12.11
C TYR A 315 8.43 24.63 12.21
N PRO A 316 7.57 24.77 13.25
CA PRO A 316 7.40 23.88 14.41
C PRO A 316 6.24 22.88 14.27
N THR A 317 5.88 22.46 13.05
CA THR A 317 4.83 21.46 12.81
C THR A 317 5.21 20.11 13.46
N THR A 318 4.21 19.39 13.98
CA THR A 318 4.44 18.07 14.61
C THR A 318 4.89 17.06 13.56
N ASN A 319 5.99 16.34 13.86
CA ASN A 319 6.53 15.30 13.00
C ASN A 319 6.50 13.94 13.71
N ILE A 320 6.05 12.90 13.00
CA ILE A 320 5.97 11.52 13.50
C ILE A 320 6.69 10.60 12.52
N PHE A 321 7.73 9.92 12.99
CA PHE A 321 8.39 8.85 12.24
C PHE A 321 7.69 7.52 12.50
N TYR A 322 7.19 6.88 11.45
CA TYR A 322 6.53 5.58 11.50
C TYR A 322 7.54 4.50 11.11
N SER A 323 8.12 3.84 12.11
CA SER A 323 9.00 2.70 11.88
C SER A 323 8.15 1.47 11.58
N THR A 324 8.08 1.11 10.31
CA THR A 324 7.31 -0.04 9.83
C THR A 324 8.22 -1.24 9.72
N GLY A 325 7.93 -2.25 10.52
CA GLY A 325 8.50 -3.58 10.39
C GLY A 325 7.70 -4.42 9.40
N GLY A 326 8.17 -5.64 9.20
CA GLY A 326 7.42 -6.71 8.58
C GLY A 326 7.71 -7.96 9.39
N ALA A 327 6.71 -8.47 10.12
CA ALA A 327 6.83 -9.80 10.70
C ALA A 327 7.00 -10.79 9.53
N GLN A 328 8.10 -11.55 9.54
CA GLN A 328 8.42 -12.64 8.61
C GLN A 328 8.56 -12.29 7.11
N ASP A 329 8.73 -11.02 6.73
CA ASP A 329 8.95 -10.59 5.32
C ASP A 329 7.92 -11.15 4.31
N THR A 330 6.70 -11.42 4.78
CA THR A 330 5.64 -12.04 3.99
C THR A 330 4.97 -11.06 3.03
N ILE A 331 4.82 -9.78 3.38
CA ILE A 331 4.24 -8.74 2.51
C ILE A 331 5.12 -7.48 2.56
N ASP A 332 5.00 -6.65 1.51
CA ASP A 332 5.59 -5.32 1.42
C ASP A 332 5.38 -4.49 2.69
N PRO A 333 6.44 -3.91 3.28
CA PRO A 333 6.31 -2.92 4.35
C PRO A 333 5.37 -1.75 4.02
N PHE A 334 5.28 -1.37 2.74
CA PHE A 334 4.37 -0.32 2.28
C PHE A 334 2.90 -0.68 2.53
N PHE A 335 2.53 -1.94 2.30
CA PHE A 335 1.18 -2.44 2.58
C PHE A 335 0.87 -2.34 4.08
N TYR A 336 1.78 -2.78 4.94
CA TYR A 336 1.61 -2.71 6.39
C TYR A 336 1.45 -1.28 6.91
N PHE A 337 2.22 -0.35 6.36
CA PHE A 337 2.13 1.07 6.72
C PHE A 337 0.79 1.69 6.32
N VAL A 338 0.40 1.54 5.05
CA VAL A 338 -0.83 2.16 4.52
C VAL A 338 -2.06 1.59 5.22
N THR A 339 -2.08 0.27 5.41
CA THR A 339 -3.18 -0.38 6.13
C THR A 339 -3.24 0.07 7.59
N TYR A 340 -2.10 0.19 8.27
CA TYR A 340 -2.07 0.76 9.62
C TYR A 340 -2.66 2.17 9.65
N MET A 341 -2.35 3.02 8.68
CA MET A 341 -2.92 4.38 8.59
C MET A 341 -4.44 4.34 8.42
N LEU A 342 -4.96 3.45 7.58
CA LEU A 342 -6.40 3.29 7.38
C LEU A 342 -7.13 2.83 8.64
N THR A 343 -6.47 2.15 9.59
CA THR A 343 -7.10 1.79 10.89
C THR A 343 -7.42 2.99 11.77
N LYS A 344 -6.73 4.12 11.60
CA LYS A 344 -6.82 5.26 12.53
C LYS A 344 -8.14 5.97 12.37
N GLU A 345 -8.83 6.22 13.48
CA GLU A 345 -10.12 6.94 13.48
C GLU A 345 -9.91 8.46 13.43
N GLN A 346 -9.00 8.98 14.25
CA GLN A 346 -8.66 10.40 14.32
C GLN A 346 -7.14 10.60 14.24
N ARG A 347 -6.71 11.82 13.88
CA ARG A 347 -5.29 12.25 13.85
C ARG A 347 -4.39 11.41 12.92
N ILE A 348 -4.82 11.21 11.68
CA ILE A 348 -3.91 10.79 10.61
C ILE A 348 -3.09 12.01 10.18
N PRO A 349 -1.77 11.88 9.94
CA PRO A 349 -1.00 12.95 9.33
C PRO A 349 -1.63 13.41 8.01
N GLN A 350 -1.80 14.72 7.84
CA GLN A 350 -2.37 15.27 6.60
C GLN A 350 -1.37 15.15 5.44
N THR A 351 -0.09 15.00 5.76
CA THR A 351 0.98 14.82 4.80
C THR A 351 1.89 13.71 5.28
N ILE A 352 2.18 12.76 4.39
CA ILE A 352 3.08 11.65 4.63
C ILE A 352 4.17 11.70 3.56
N THR A 353 5.44 11.66 3.97
CA THR A 353 6.59 11.51 3.08
C THR A 353 7.12 10.08 3.15
N THR A 354 7.47 9.49 2.01
CA THR A 354 7.94 8.11 1.91
C THR A 354 9.08 7.96 0.90
N SER A 355 10.29 7.67 1.38
CA SER A 355 11.47 7.38 0.55
C SER A 355 11.57 5.89 0.25
N TYR A 356 10.54 5.33 -0.39
CA TYR A 356 10.48 3.90 -0.73
C TYR A 356 9.87 3.68 -2.12
N GLY A 357 10.43 2.74 -2.86
CA GLY A 357 9.94 2.39 -4.18
C GLY A 357 10.74 1.26 -4.81
N GLY A 358 10.20 0.74 -5.90
CA GLY A 358 10.83 -0.30 -6.70
C GLY A 358 10.37 -0.21 -8.16
N PRO A 359 10.99 -0.99 -9.06
CA PRO A 359 10.58 -1.01 -10.45
C PRO A 359 9.18 -1.62 -10.61
N GLU A 360 8.28 -0.92 -11.30
CA GLU A 360 6.89 -1.34 -11.48
C GLU A 360 6.76 -2.69 -12.23
N PHE A 361 7.67 -3.00 -13.16
CA PHE A 361 7.63 -4.24 -13.93
C PHE A 361 7.78 -5.51 -13.09
N GLY A 362 8.32 -5.41 -11.86
CA GLY A 362 8.43 -6.52 -10.91
C GLY A 362 7.18 -6.72 -10.04
N VAL A 363 6.16 -5.90 -10.23
CA VAL A 363 4.94 -5.87 -9.40
C VAL A 363 3.78 -6.45 -10.18
N PRO A 364 3.12 -7.53 -9.71
CA PRO A 364 1.90 -8.04 -10.33
C PRO A 364 0.82 -6.96 -10.43
N PHE A 365 0.19 -6.81 -11.59
CA PHE A 365 -0.81 -5.75 -11.84
C PHE A 365 -1.94 -5.72 -10.81
N ASP A 366 -2.51 -6.88 -10.46
CA ASP A 366 -3.57 -6.98 -9.46
C ASP A 366 -3.09 -6.54 -8.07
N TYR A 367 -1.83 -6.82 -7.71
CA TYR A 367 -1.26 -6.35 -6.47
C TYR A 367 -1.01 -4.84 -6.50
N ALA A 368 -0.39 -4.32 -7.56
CA ALA A 368 -0.13 -2.90 -7.75
C ALA A 368 -1.42 -2.08 -7.66
N THR A 369 -2.45 -2.48 -8.41
CA THR A 369 -3.76 -1.81 -8.41
C THR A 369 -4.45 -1.88 -7.05
N ARG A 370 -4.28 -2.98 -6.29
CA ARG A 370 -4.81 -3.04 -4.92
C ARG A 370 -4.08 -2.06 -3.99
N VAL A 371 -2.76 -1.98 -4.08
CA VAL A 371 -1.97 -1.01 -3.31
C VAL A 371 -2.34 0.43 -3.69
N CYS A 372 -2.49 0.74 -4.99
CA CYS A 372 -2.99 2.03 -5.46
C CYS A 372 -4.36 2.38 -4.86
N ARG A 373 -5.27 1.41 -4.78
CA ARG A 373 -6.58 1.61 -4.13
C ARG A 373 -6.45 1.94 -2.64
N LEU A 374 -5.50 1.34 -1.91
CA LEU A 374 -5.24 1.71 -0.51
C LEU A 374 -4.76 3.17 -0.38
N PHE A 375 -3.98 3.69 -1.33
CA PHE A 375 -3.65 5.12 -1.37
C PHE A 375 -4.85 5.99 -1.73
N ALA A 376 -5.71 5.54 -2.65
CA ALA A 376 -6.95 6.24 -2.95
C ALA A 376 -7.86 6.33 -1.70
N GLU A 377 -7.94 5.25 -0.91
CA GLU A 377 -8.64 5.25 0.37
C GLU A 377 -8.05 6.28 1.35
N LEU A 378 -6.71 6.41 1.44
CA LEU A 378 -6.08 7.47 2.23
C LEU A 378 -6.34 8.89 1.67
N GLY A 379 -6.30 9.04 0.35
CA GLY A 379 -6.58 10.31 -0.33
C GLY A 379 -8.00 10.79 -0.07
N LEU A 380 -8.97 9.87 -0.05
CA LEU A 380 -10.35 10.17 0.34
C LEU A 380 -10.46 10.74 1.76
N ARG A 381 -9.53 10.38 2.64
CA ARG A 381 -9.46 10.88 4.02
C ARG A 381 -8.65 12.17 4.16
N GLY A 382 -8.27 12.80 3.04
CA GLY A 382 -7.57 14.07 3.01
C GLY A 382 -6.08 14.00 3.33
N VAL A 383 -5.46 12.85 3.04
CA VAL A 383 -4.03 12.64 3.22
C VAL A 383 -3.30 12.82 1.90
N SER A 384 -2.24 13.63 1.91
CA SER A 384 -1.26 13.70 0.82
C SER A 384 -0.11 12.73 1.11
N VAL A 385 0.21 11.84 0.18
CA VAL A 385 1.36 10.94 0.27
C VAL A 385 2.36 11.35 -0.81
N LEU A 386 3.62 11.57 -0.43
CA LEU A 386 4.70 12.08 -1.28
C LEU A 386 5.88 11.12 -1.33
#